data_AF-A0A952P0X3-F1
#
_entry.id   AF-A0A952P0X3-F1
#
_cell.length_a   1.000
_cell.length_b   1.000
_cell.length_c   1.000
_cell.angle_alpha   90.00
_cell.angle_beta   90.00
_cell.angle_gamma   90.00
#
_symmetry.space_group_name_H-M   'P 1'
#
loop_
_entity.id
_entity.type
_entity.pdbx_description
1 polymer ?
#
loop_
_entity_poly.entity_id
_entity_poly.type
_entity_poly.pdbx_seq_one_letter_code
_entity_poly.pdbx_strand_id
1 'polypeptide(L)'
;MSAQDLKLMNEFRGRAQPLIVQMTGILEEVEGQLPSAARLTEFARIIDLIHQTSRTLGQGADNLMHPIHRIGDYALICRAVAQQTAEITENQTLFDTAVALLMDATEVLNEMVEMKGEGKEDPVRKFLNQKLVERLQWLNYQFRGMIPKSKIPEDKKLNQGDIDDLLKKLGVA
;
A
#
# COMPACT_ATOMS: atom_id res chain seq x y z
N MET A 1 -17.69 -13.19 -10.80
CA MET A 1 -17.55 -13.55 -9.37
C MET A 1 -18.70 -14.44 -8.97
N SER A 2 -18.44 -15.50 -8.22
CA SER A 2 -19.44 -16.38 -7.64
C SER A 2 -20.19 -15.68 -6.48
N ALA A 3 -21.32 -16.25 -6.03
CA ALA A 3 -22.01 -15.75 -4.84
C ALA A 3 -21.13 -15.84 -3.57
N GLN A 4 -20.24 -16.84 -3.54
CA GLN A 4 -19.26 -17.03 -2.47
C GLN A 4 -18.19 -15.94 -2.50
N ASP A 5 -17.67 -15.58 -3.69
CA ASP A 5 -16.72 -14.48 -3.87
C ASP A 5 -17.31 -13.15 -3.40
N LEU A 6 -18.59 -12.89 -3.73
CA LEU A 6 -19.28 -11.66 -3.32
C LEU A 6 -19.46 -11.59 -1.80
N LYS A 7 -19.81 -12.72 -1.16
CA LYS A 7 -19.90 -12.81 0.30
C LYS A 7 -18.55 -12.54 0.95
N LEU A 8 -17.48 -13.14 0.43
CA LEU A 8 -16.11 -12.95 0.92
C LEU A 8 -15.67 -11.48 0.81
N MET A 9 -15.89 -10.87 -0.36
CA MET A 9 -15.52 -9.47 -0.58
C MET A 9 -16.32 -8.50 0.29
N ASN A 10 -17.61 -8.76 0.52
CA ASN A 10 -18.42 -7.94 1.42
C ASN A 10 -17.95 -8.05 2.88
N GLU A 11 -17.58 -9.26 3.33
CA GLU A 11 -17.01 -9.45 4.66
C GLU A 11 -15.66 -8.73 4.81
N PHE A 12 -14.79 -8.87 3.82
CA PHE A 12 -13.51 -8.16 3.79
C PHE A 12 -13.71 -6.63 3.82
N ARG A 13 -14.61 -6.10 2.97
CA ARG A 13 -14.94 -4.68 2.91
C ARG A 13 -15.39 -4.13 4.26
N GLY A 14 -16.31 -4.82 4.95
CA GLY A 14 -16.80 -4.40 6.25
C GLY A 14 -15.71 -4.28 7.32
N ARG A 15 -14.61 -5.03 7.18
CA ARG A 15 -13.45 -4.96 8.07
C ARG A 15 -12.42 -3.91 7.62
N ALA A 16 -12.23 -3.74 6.32
CA ALA A 16 -11.21 -2.87 5.75
C ALA A 16 -11.61 -1.39 5.71
N GLN A 17 -12.86 -1.07 5.38
CA GLN A 17 -13.34 0.33 5.25
C GLN A 17 -13.04 1.21 6.48
N PRO A 18 -13.35 0.80 7.72
CA PRO A 18 -13.06 1.63 8.89
C PRO A 18 -11.57 1.87 9.11
N LEU A 19 -10.71 0.94 8.65
CA LEU A 19 -9.26 1.07 8.72
C LEU A 19 -8.75 2.07 7.69
N ILE A 20 -9.31 2.05 6.48
CA ILE A 20 -8.97 3.00 5.41
C ILE A 20 -9.34 4.43 5.79
N VAL A 21 -10.49 4.62 6.45
CA VAL A 21 -10.89 5.94 6.99
C VAL A 21 -9.88 6.42 8.03
N GLN A 22 -9.43 5.56 8.94
CA GLN A 22 -8.40 5.90 9.93
C GLN A 22 -7.05 6.24 9.26
N MET A 23 -6.66 5.47 8.26
CA MET A 23 -5.44 5.73 7.47
C MET A 23 -5.49 7.09 6.78
N THR A 24 -6.64 7.44 6.17
CA THR A 24 -6.84 8.73 5.51
C THR A 24 -6.69 9.88 6.50
N GLY A 25 -7.35 9.80 7.66
CA GLY A 25 -7.22 10.82 8.71
C GLY A 25 -5.79 10.97 9.23
N ILE A 26 -5.03 9.87 9.33
CA ILE A 26 -3.60 9.95 9.67
C ILE A 26 -2.82 10.72 8.60
N LEU A 27 -3.07 10.46 7.31
CA LEU A 27 -2.37 11.14 6.24
C LEU A 27 -2.68 12.64 6.19
N GLU A 28 -3.94 13.03 6.41
CA GLU A 28 -4.35 14.42 6.53
C GLU A 28 -3.64 15.13 7.69
N GLU A 29 -3.46 14.47 8.83
CA GLU A 29 -2.77 15.04 9.98
C GLU A 29 -1.27 15.24 9.76
N VAL A 30 -0.62 14.37 8.99
CA VAL A 30 0.84 14.41 8.79
C VAL A 30 1.24 15.25 7.59
N GLU A 31 0.30 15.69 6.75
CA GLU A 31 0.58 16.49 5.56
C GLU A 31 1.34 17.78 5.92
N GLY A 32 2.55 17.94 5.34
CA GLY A 32 3.44 19.06 5.66
C GLY A 32 4.04 19.05 7.08
N GLN A 33 3.72 18.07 7.92
CA GLN A 33 4.16 17.98 9.32
C GLN A 33 5.36 17.06 9.48
N LEU A 34 6.56 17.52 9.14
CA LEU A 34 7.80 16.81 9.43
C LEU A 34 8.34 17.22 10.81
N PRO A 35 8.72 16.29 11.72
CA PRO A 35 8.67 14.84 11.61
C PRO A 35 7.33 14.23 12.09
N SER A 36 6.89 13.17 11.43
CA SER A 36 5.63 12.45 11.74
C SER A 36 5.81 10.95 11.95
N ALA A 37 6.98 10.53 12.43
CA ALA A 37 7.35 9.12 12.57
C ALA A 37 6.32 8.27 13.33
N ALA A 38 5.78 8.79 14.45
CA ALA A 38 4.80 8.07 15.26
C ALA A 38 3.48 7.83 14.52
N ARG A 39 2.94 8.86 13.85
CA ARG A 39 1.69 8.76 13.09
C ARG A 39 1.85 7.86 11.86
N LEU A 40 2.97 7.97 11.14
CA LEU A 40 3.26 7.09 9.99
C LEU A 40 3.54 5.64 10.39
N THR A 41 4.12 5.40 11.58
CA THR A 41 4.23 4.05 12.14
C THR A 41 2.85 3.47 12.45
N GLU A 42 1.94 4.30 12.98
CA GLU A 42 0.56 3.88 13.23
C GLU A 42 -0.19 3.59 11.92
N PHE A 43 -0.01 4.42 10.89
CA PHE A 43 -0.51 4.12 9.54
C PHE A 43 -0.01 2.75 9.06
N ALA A 44 1.30 2.48 9.16
CA ALA A 44 1.91 1.22 8.75
C ALA A 44 1.34 0.01 9.54
N ARG A 45 1.01 0.20 10.82
CA ARG A 45 0.35 -0.83 11.63
C ARG A 45 -1.08 -1.08 11.15
N ILE A 46 -1.86 -0.04 10.87
CA ILE A 46 -3.25 -0.16 10.43
C ILE A 46 -3.34 -0.86 9.07
N ILE A 47 -2.50 -0.45 8.11
CA ILE A 47 -2.53 -1.08 6.78
C ILE A 47 -2.05 -2.53 6.82
N ASP A 48 -1.18 -2.91 7.77
CA ASP A 48 -0.81 -4.31 7.98
C ASP A 48 -2.01 -5.16 8.45
N LEU A 49 -2.95 -4.59 9.21
CA LEU A 49 -4.20 -5.27 9.56
C LEU A 49 -5.06 -5.56 8.33
N ILE A 50 -5.06 -4.66 7.33
CA ILE A 50 -5.75 -4.89 6.04
C ILE A 50 -5.11 -6.05 5.30
N HIS A 51 -3.78 -6.09 5.21
CA HIS A 51 -3.02 -7.19 4.63
C HIS A 51 -3.28 -8.53 5.37
N GLN A 52 -3.23 -8.54 6.70
CA GLN A 52 -3.50 -9.76 7.46
C GLN A 52 -4.94 -10.24 7.25
N THR A 53 -5.91 -9.32 7.25
CA THR A 53 -7.32 -9.64 7.00
C THR A 53 -7.52 -10.23 5.60
N SER A 54 -6.84 -9.70 4.58
CA SER A 54 -6.93 -10.21 3.22
C SER A 54 -6.32 -11.60 3.09
N ARG A 55 -5.22 -11.89 3.81
CA ARG A 55 -4.63 -13.23 3.88
C ARG A 55 -5.55 -14.23 4.57
N THR A 56 -6.13 -13.87 5.72
CA THR A 56 -7.01 -14.76 6.47
C THR A 56 -8.28 -15.08 5.68
N LEU A 57 -8.98 -14.06 5.17
CA LEU A 57 -10.20 -14.27 4.39
C LEU A 57 -9.89 -14.90 3.02
N GLY A 58 -8.76 -14.54 2.40
CA GLY A 58 -8.34 -15.08 1.11
C GLY A 58 -8.09 -16.59 1.10
N GLN A 59 -7.89 -17.24 2.25
CA GLN A 59 -7.84 -18.72 2.33
C GLN A 59 -9.16 -19.38 1.87
N GLY A 60 -10.28 -18.66 1.96
CA GLY A 60 -11.58 -19.10 1.50
C GLY A 60 -11.92 -18.71 0.06
N ALA A 61 -10.97 -18.15 -0.69
CA ALA A 61 -11.17 -17.82 -2.10
C ALA A 61 -10.86 -19.02 -2.99
N ASP A 62 -11.73 -19.25 -3.99
CA ASP A 62 -11.65 -20.44 -4.86
C ASP A 62 -10.46 -20.41 -5.84
N ASN A 63 -9.79 -19.26 -6.00
CA ASN A 63 -8.66 -19.10 -6.90
C ASN A 63 -7.63 -18.07 -6.42
N LEU A 64 -6.37 -18.29 -6.80
CA LEU A 64 -5.24 -17.40 -6.46
C LEU A 64 -5.30 -16.01 -7.11
N MET A 65 -6.15 -15.84 -8.13
CA MET A 65 -6.34 -14.57 -8.84
C MET A 65 -7.46 -13.71 -8.23
N HIS A 66 -8.03 -14.17 -7.10
CA HIS A 66 -9.12 -13.47 -6.44
C HIS A 66 -8.66 -12.07 -6.01
N PRO A 67 -9.47 -11.01 -6.22
CA PRO A 67 -9.09 -9.63 -5.93
C PRO A 67 -8.56 -9.39 -4.52
N ILE A 68 -9.04 -10.16 -3.54
CA ILE A 68 -8.60 -10.09 -2.14
C ILE A 68 -7.08 -10.28 -1.97
N HIS A 69 -6.45 -11.12 -2.79
CA HIS A 69 -5.01 -11.36 -2.72
C HIS A 69 -4.23 -10.14 -3.23
N ARG A 70 -4.68 -9.53 -4.33
CA ARG A 70 -4.12 -8.29 -4.87
C ARG A 70 -4.23 -7.14 -3.88
N ILE A 71 -5.35 -7.04 -3.15
CA ILE A 71 -5.51 -6.05 -2.07
C ILE A 71 -4.45 -6.27 -0.97
N GLY A 72 -4.17 -7.52 -0.61
CA GLY A 72 -3.11 -7.84 0.35
C GLY A 72 -1.72 -7.42 -0.11
N ASP A 73 -1.37 -7.77 -1.36
CA ASP A 73 -0.06 -7.41 -1.93
C ASP A 73 0.10 -5.88 -2.06
N TYR A 74 -0.96 -5.18 -2.45
CA TYR A 74 -0.96 -3.73 -2.54
C TYR A 74 -0.78 -3.05 -1.17
N ALA A 75 -1.46 -3.56 -0.14
CA ALA A 75 -1.33 -3.08 1.24
C ALA A 75 0.12 -3.19 1.75
N LEU A 76 0.87 -4.22 1.35
CA LEU A 76 2.28 -4.39 1.71
C LEU A 76 3.19 -3.30 1.12
N ILE A 77 2.95 -2.87 -0.11
CA ILE A 77 3.71 -1.78 -0.75
C ILE A 77 3.52 -0.49 0.04
N CYS A 78 2.26 -0.15 0.28
CA CYS A 78 1.88 1.06 1.00
C CYS A 78 2.45 1.06 2.43
N ARG A 79 2.44 -0.08 3.12
CA ARG A 79 3.07 -0.25 4.44
C ARG A 79 4.55 0.13 4.40
N ALA A 80 5.27 -0.35 3.40
CA ALA A 80 6.70 -0.14 3.33
C ALA A 80 7.09 1.28 2.94
N VAL A 81 6.29 1.93 2.09
CA VAL A 81 6.47 3.36 1.80
C VAL A 81 6.24 4.16 3.09
N ALA A 82 5.20 3.85 3.86
CA ALA A 82 4.93 4.53 5.13
C ALA A 82 6.06 4.37 6.15
N GLN A 83 6.63 3.15 6.28
CA GLN A 83 7.77 2.88 7.14
C GLN A 83 9.00 3.69 6.76
N GLN A 84 9.35 3.74 5.47
CA GLN A 84 10.49 4.53 5.00
C GLN A 84 10.23 6.05 5.12
N THR A 85 8.99 6.48 4.90
CA THR A 85 8.60 7.89 5.07
C THR A 85 8.75 8.34 6.53
N ALA A 86 8.42 7.46 7.48
CA ALA A 86 8.59 7.70 8.91
C ALA A 86 10.05 7.94 9.33
N GLU A 87 11.02 7.47 8.54
CA GLU A 87 12.46 7.65 8.78
C GLU A 87 12.98 9.00 8.26
N ILE A 88 12.19 9.73 7.47
CA ILE A 88 12.58 11.07 7.01
C ILE A 88 12.50 12.03 8.19
N THR A 89 13.58 12.76 8.46
CA THR A 89 13.66 13.75 9.56
C THR A 89 14.01 15.16 9.10
N GLU A 90 14.61 15.31 7.92
CA GLU A 90 15.23 16.60 7.51
C GLU A 90 14.87 17.05 6.09
N ASN A 91 14.19 16.23 5.29
CA ASN A 91 13.88 16.54 3.90
C ASN A 91 12.37 16.70 3.69
N GLN A 92 11.88 17.94 3.85
CA GLN A 92 10.47 18.27 3.72
C GLN A 92 9.91 17.90 2.34
N THR A 93 10.63 18.22 1.26
CA THR A 93 10.16 17.94 -0.11
C THR A 93 9.99 16.44 -0.36
N LEU A 94 10.94 15.63 0.10
CA LEU A 94 10.82 14.17 -0.01
C LEU A 94 9.66 13.64 0.83
N PHE A 95 9.52 14.15 2.06
CA PHE A 95 8.44 13.79 2.96
C PHE A 95 7.07 14.10 2.35
N ASP A 96 6.86 15.33 1.87
CA ASP A 96 5.60 15.75 1.24
C ASP A 96 5.29 14.90 0.01
N THR A 97 6.30 14.59 -0.81
CA THR A 97 6.14 13.72 -1.99
C THR A 97 5.72 12.30 -1.58
N ALA A 98 6.30 11.77 -0.51
CA ALA A 98 5.98 10.43 -0.03
C ALA A 98 4.60 10.36 0.63
N VAL A 99 4.20 11.39 1.40
CA VAL A 99 2.85 11.50 1.97
C VAL A 99 1.81 11.63 0.87
N ALA A 100 2.04 12.47 -0.14
CA ALA A 100 1.14 12.59 -1.29
C ALA A 100 0.97 11.25 -2.03
N LEU A 101 2.06 10.48 -2.20
CA LEU A 101 1.95 9.14 -2.76
C LEU A 101 1.10 8.21 -1.87
N LEU A 102 1.26 8.27 -0.54
CA LEU A 102 0.47 7.45 0.38
C LEU A 102 -1.01 7.84 0.37
N MET A 103 -1.34 9.11 0.14
CA MET A 103 -2.72 9.58 -0.04
C MET A 103 -3.32 8.97 -1.31
N ASP A 104 -2.66 9.17 -2.47
CA ASP A 104 -3.05 8.56 -3.75
C ASP A 104 -3.24 7.04 -3.58
N ALA A 105 -2.32 6.39 -2.85
CA ALA A 105 -2.36 4.95 -2.64
C ALA A 105 -3.48 4.49 -1.70
N THR A 106 -3.81 5.28 -0.69
CA THR A 106 -4.92 4.98 0.22
C THR A 106 -6.26 5.10 -0.49
N GLU A 107 -6.41 6.08 -1.38
CA GLU A 107 -7.59 6.22 -2.23
C GLU A 107 -7.81 4.99 -3.11
N VAL A 108 -6.75 4.44 -3.69
CA VAL A 108 -6.91 3.23 -4.51
C VAL A 108 -7.08 1.97 -3.73
N LEU A 109 -6.45 1.84 -2.57
CA LEU A 109 -6.81 0.76 -1.66
C LEU A 109 -8.32 0.78 -1.39
N ASN A 110 -8.90 1.97 -1.19
CA ASN A 110 -10.34 2.13 -1.03
C ASN A 110 -11.12 1.69 -2.27
N GLU A 111 -10.74 2.14 -3.47
CA GLU A 111 -11.39 1.71 -4.72
C GLU A 111 -11.34 0.18 -4.91
N MET A 112 -10.20 -0.45 -4.61
CA MET A 112 -10.03 -1.91 -4.69
C MET A 112 -10.95 -2.64 -3.71
N VAL A 113 -11.11 -2.12 -2.48
CA VAL A 113 -12.01 -2.65 -1.45
C VAL A 113 -13.48 -2.46 -1.82
N GLU A 114 -13.81 -1.35 -2.49
CA GLU A 114 -15.17 -1.03 -2.95
C GLU A 114 -15.59 -1.79 -4.20
N MET A 115 -14.68 -2.46 -4.92
CA MET A 115 -15.00 -3.18 -6.15
C MET A 115 -16.19 -4.14 -5.97
N LYS A 116 -17.27 -3.88 -6.72
CA LYS A 116 -18.49 -4.69 -6.73
C LYS A 116 -18.53 -5.64 -7.92
N GLY A 117 -17.47 -6.39 -8.21
CA GLY A 117 -17.50 -7.55 -9.13
C GLY A 117 -18.06 -7.35 -10.56
N GLU A 118 -18.36 -6.12 -10.99
CA GLU A 118 -18.99 -5.79 -12.26
C GLU A 118 -17.94 -5.34 -13.28
N GLY A 119 -17.39 -6.30 -14.02
CA GLY A 119 -17.08 -6.21 -15.46
C GLY A 119 -16.31 -5.03 -16.08
N LYS A 120 -15.77 -4.05 -15.34
CA LYS A 120 -15.06 -2.91 -15.94
C LYS A 120 -13.79 -2.60 -15.15
N GLU A 121 -12.67 -2.76 -15.86
CA GLU A 121 -11.28 -2.40 -15.53
C GLU A 121 -10.76 -2.76 -14.14
N ASP A 122 -9.60 -3.42 -14.10
CA ASP A 122 -8.89 -3.66 -12.86
C ASP A 122 -8.40 -2.31 -12.27
N PRO A 123 -8.93 -1.83 -11.12
CA PRO A 123 -8.53 -0.56 -10.51
C PRO A 123 -7.05 -0.54 -10.18
N VAL A 124 -6.47 -1.72 -9.92
CA VAL A 124 -5.03 -1.93 -9.76
C VAL A 124 -4.29 -1.49 -11.02
N ARG A 125 -4.76 -1.86 -12.21
CA ARG A 125 -4.17 -1.44 -13.49
C ARG A 125 -4.39 0.04 -13.80
N LYS A 126 -5.55 0.58 -13.40
CA LYS A 126 -5.86 2.02 -13.58
C LYS A 126 -4.98 2.90 -12.70
N PHE A 127 -4.69 2.43 -11.49
CA PHE A 127 -3.91 3.15 -10.50
C PHE A 127 -2.40 2.98 -10.63
N LEU A 128 -1.94 1.75 -10.89
CA LEU A 128 -0.56 1.48 -11.27
C LEU A 128 -0.35 1.89 -12.73
N ASN A 129 -0.80 3.08 -13.08
CA ASN A 129 -0.35 3.71 -14.30
C ASN A 129 1.15 4.02 -14.16
N GLN A 130 1.79 4.19 -15.30
CA GLN A 130 3.23 4.36 -15.41
C GLN A 130 3.79 5.48 -14.51
N LYS A 131 3.01 6.54 -14.26
CA LYS A 131 3.42 7.67 -13.41
C LYS A 131 3.54 7.30 -11.94
N LEU A 132 2.65 6.45 -11.42
CA LEU A 132 2.74 6.01 -10.03
C LEU A 132 3.92 5.06 -9.83
N VAL A 133 4.17 4.18 -10.80
CA VAL A 133 5.35 3.30 -10.81
C VAL A 133 6.63 4.13 -10.83
N GLU A 134 6.68 5.17 -11.67
CA GLU A 134 7.80 6.12 -11.71
C GLU A 134 7.99 6.85 -10.38
N ARG A 135 6.91 7.30 -9.72
CA ARG A 135 6.99 7.93 -8.38
C ARG A 135 7.48 6.97 -7.30
N LEU A 136 6.99 5.72 -7.30
CA LEU A 136 7.44 4.66 -6.38
C LEU A 136 8.92 4.33 -6.58
N GLN A 137 9.35 4.17 -7.84
CA GLN A 137 10.75 3.91 -8.18
C GLN A 137 11.65 5.08 -7.80
N TRP A 138 11.20 6.31 -8.05
CA TRP A 138 11.92 7.51 -7.65
C TRP A 138 12.05 7.61 -6.12
N LEU A 139 10.97 7.39 -5.36
CA LEU A 139 11.00 7.41 -3.89
C LEU A 139 11.94 6.33 -3.34
N ASN A 140 11.89 5.11 -3.87
CA ASN A 140 12.80 4.05 -3.48
C ASN A 140 14.28 4.42 -3.73
N TYR A 141 14.56 5.09 -4.85
CA TYR A 141 15.90 5.60 -5.13
C TYR A 141 16.34 6.65 -4.09
N GLN A 142 15.45 7.59 -3.74
CA GLN A 142 15.74 8.59 -2.71
C GLN A 142 15.97 7.97 -1.32
N PHE A 143 15.13 7.01 -0.90
CA PHE A 143 15.29 6.31 0.38
C PHE A 143 16.65 5.58 0.49
N ARG A 144 17.13 4.98 -0.60
CA ARG A 144 18.47 4.36 -0.63
C ARG A 144 19.61 5.36 -0.47
N GLY A 145 19.41 6.60 -0.90
CA GLY A 145 20.36 7.69 -0.72
C GLY A 145 20.42 8.23 0.72
N MET A 146 19.34 8.05 1.50
CA MET A 146 19.22 8.56 2.87
C MET A 146 19.87 7.67 3.92
N ILE A 147 19.92 6.35 3.72
CA ILE A 147 20.48 5.43 4.71
C ILE A 147 21.99 5.28 4.46
N PRO A 148 22.87 5.63 5.44
CA PRO A 148 24.29 5.34 5.34
C PRO A 148 24.49 3.83 5.11
N LYS A 149 25.27 3.44 4.08
CA LYS A 149 25.50 2.03 3.69
C LYS A 149 25.89 1.11 4.87
N SER A 150 26.45 1.67 5.94
CA SER A 150 26.92 0.98 7.15
C SER A 150 25.84 0.62 8.18
N LYS A 151 24.59 1.08 8.03
CA LYS A 151 23.51 0.88 9.02
C LYS A 151 22.36 -0.01 8.55
N ILE A 152 22.51 -0.72 7.44
CA ILE A 152 21.39 -1.45 6.83
C ILE A 152 21.49 -2.95 7.13
N PRO A 153 20.59 -3.54 7.94
CA PRO A 153 20.41 -4.99 8.00
C PRO A 153 19.96 -5.50 6.62
N GLU A 154 20.56 -6.58 6.12
CA GLU A 154 20.31 -7.14 4.78
C GLU A 154 18.87 -7.66 4.60
N ASP A 155 18.17 -7.88 5.71
CA ASP A 155 16.95 -8.65 5.88
C ASP A 155 15.68 -7.79 6.05
N LYS A 156 15.80 -6.45 6.02
CA LYS A 156 14.65 -5.51 6.11
C LYS A 156 14.52 -4.52 4.95
N LYS A 157 15.35 -4.62 3.92
CA LYS A 157 15.19 -3.82 2.70
C LYS A 157 14.11 -4.45 1.83
N LEU A 158 13.11 -3.68 1.40
CA LEU A 158 12.53 -3.93 0.09
C LEU A 158 13.63 -3.66 -0.94
N ASN A 159 14.28 -4.71 -1.39
CA ASN A 159 15.22 -4.61 -2.48
C ASN A 159 14.43 -4.30 -3.77
N GLN A 160 15.12 -3.85 -4.83
CA GLN A 160 14.42 -3.45 -6.07
C GLN A 160 13.67 -4.66 -6.66
N GLY A 161 14.23 -5.87 -6.48
CA GLY A 161 13.59 -7.12 -6.87
C GLY A 161 12.28 -7.37 -6.13
N ASP A 162 12.17 -7.04 -4.84
CA ASP A 162 10.92 -7.22 -4.09
C ASP A 162 9.83 -6.28 -4.63
N ILE A 163 10.19 -5.04 -4.96
CA ILE A 163 9.29 -4.06 -5.59
C ILE A 163 8.93 -4.52 -7.00
N ASP A 164 9.90 -4.96 -7.80
CA ASP A 164 9.67 -5.42 -9.17
C ASP A 164 8.82 -6.70 -9.21
N ASP A 165 9.03 -7.63 -8.28
CA ASP A 165 8.24 -8.84 -8.13
C ASP A 165 6.82 -8.52 -7.65
N LEU A 166 6.66 -7.50 -6.80
CA LEU A 166 5.35 -6.98 -6.43
C LEU A 166 4.66 -6.26 -7.61
N LEU A 167 5.38 -5.45 -8.39
CA LEU A 167 4.85 -4.80 -9.59
C LEU A 167 4.42 -5.83 -10.65
N LYS A 168 5.18 -6.92 -10.83
CA LYS A 168 4.79 -8.06 -11.66
C LYS A 168 3.52 -8.75 -11.14
N LYS A 169 3.43 -9.01 -9.83
CA LYS A 169 2.23 -9.60 -9.20
C LYS A 169 0.98 -8.74 -9.38
N LEU A 170 1.15 -7.42 -9.45
CA LEU A 170 0.08 -6.47 -9.69
C LEU A 170 -0.20 -6.22 -11.19
N GLY A 171 0.54 -6.89 -12.09
CA GLY A 171 0.27 -6.91 -13.53
C GLY A 171 0.69 -5.65 -14.28
N VAL A 172 1.74 -4.98 -13.80
CA VAL A 172 2.21 -3.67 -14.29
C VAL A 172 3.63 -3.70 -14.87
N ALA A 173 4.36 -4.81 -14.68
CA ALA A 173 5.73 -5.01 -15.14
C ALA A 173 5.88 -6.40 -15.77
#